data_AF-A0ABC9NVF5-F1
#
_entry.id   AF-A0ABC9NVF5-F1
#
_cell.length_a   1.000
_cell.length_b   1.000
_cell.length_c   1.000
_cell.angle_alpha   90.00
_cell.angle_beta   90.00
_cell.angle_gamma   90.00
#
_symmetry.space_group_name_H-M   'P 1'
#
loop_
_entity.id
_entity.type
_entity.pdbx_description
1 polymer ?
#
loop_
_entity_poly.entity_id
_entity_poly.type
_entity_poly.pdbx_seq_one_letter_code
_entity_poly.pdbx_strand_id
1 'polypeptide(L)'
;MNKAEVLENGYWIEISIDAYAQKVKGISRDEYPPLRCISCEKPVHDSGLVTPNPDYSPRFSHSASPENKEFCPLSARSQRFSGFSGNERSASAEIAVSRRNQFMQFDNLYRAWAVCRALRGGEGKLDQKSFIRMLRIADSFGIWHYSYMPDWGIPLMLMLMDNHPTPNGKSTFFYSLKKERVRKGIKWQDLNVRLEAHWVNGGNRIVPNKDKNASFLLTIPFAKSVIDEILSKENLSWCSKNTLPILHAFSIRALTS
;
A
#
# COMPACT_ATOMS: atom_id res chain seq x y z
N MET A 1 -2.14 11.80 -2.34
CA MET A 1 -0.91 10.98 -2.16
C MET A 1 0.29 11.92 -2.14
N ASN A 2 1.35 11.60 -1.38
CA ASN A 2 2.54 12.47 -1.27
C ASN A 2 3.62 12.16 -2.33
N LYS A 3 3.46 11.07 -3.09
CA LYS A 3 4.34 10.68 -4.19
C LYS A 3 3.55 10.37 -5.47
N ALA A 4 4.16 10.63 -6.61
CA ALA A 4 3.68 10.30 -7.94
C ALA A 4 4.86 9.86 -8.82
N GLU A 5 4.61 9.63 -10.11
CA GLU A 5 5.67 9.50 -11.10
C GLU A 5 5.65 10.71 -12.05
N VAL A 6 6.82 11.28 -12.32
CA VAL A 6 7.04 12.38 -13.27
C VAL A 6 7.78 11.87 -14.50
N LEU A 7 7.43 12.38 -15.68
CA LEU A 7 8.11 12.03 -16.92
C LEU A 7 9.39 12.85 -17.09
N GLU A 8 10.54 12.18 -17.11
CA GLU A 8 11.86 12.80 -17.27
C GLU A 8 12.69 12.01 -18.27
N ASN A 9 13.20 12.68 -19.30
CA ASN A 9 14.04 12.08 -20.35
C ASN A 9 13.42 10.80 -20.97
N GLY A 10 12.09 10.76 -21.10
CA GLY A 10 11.35 9.61 -21.63
C GLY A 10 11.05 8.50 -20.62
N TYR A 11 11.45 8.64 -19.36
CA TYR A 11 11.22 7.65 -18.30
C TYR A 11 10.33 8.21 -17.20
N TRP A 12 9.50 7.35 -16.62
CA TRP A 12 8.68 7.70 -15.44
C TRP A 12 9.49 7.44 -14.17
N ILE A 13 9.71 8.49 -13.39
CA ILE A 13 10.53 8.46 -12.17
C ILE A 13 9.66 8.84 -10.98
N GLU A 14 9.80 8.12 -9.87
CA GLU A 14 9.11 8.46 -8.62
C GLU A 14 9.57 9.83 -8.10
N ILE A 15 8.62 10.67 -7.69
CA ILE A 15 8.89 11.98 -7.12
C ILE A 15 7.96 12.28 -5.95
N SER A 16 8.51 12.90 -4.89
CA SER A 16 7.72 13.44 -3.78
C SER A 16 7.11 14.79 -4.16
N ILE A 17 6.06 15.21 -3.45
CA ILE A 17 5.46 16.53 -3.69
C ILE A 17 6.45 17.67 -3.47
N ASP A 18 7.34 17.55 -2.48
CA ASP A 18 8.36 18.57 -2.17
C ASP A 18 9.46 18.62 -3.25
N ALA A 19 9.90 17.47 -3.75
CA ALA A 19 10.88 17.43 -4.83
C ALA A 19 10.28 17.97 -6.14
N TYR A 20 9.01 17.66 -6.41
CA TYR A 20 8.29 18.23 -7.54
C TYR A 20 8.14 19.75 -7.41
N ALA A 21 7.83 20.25 -6.20
CA ALA A 21 7.77 21.68 -5.89
C ALA A 21 9.06 22.41 -6.27
N GLN A 22 10.21 21.86 -5.90
CA GLN A 22 11.50 22.43 -6.26
C GLN A 22 11.77 22.36 -7.78
N LYS A 23 11.38 21.25 -8.41
CA LYS A 23 11.56 21.05 -9.86
C LYS A 23 10.78 22.05 -10.71
N VAL A 24 9.56 22.39 -10.31
CA VAL A 24 8.69 23.30 -11.07
C VAL A 24 8.78 24.75 -10.62
N LYS A 25 9.70 25.06 -9.69
CA LYS A 25 9.90 26.40 -9.17
C LYS A 25 10.34 27.35 -10.29
N GLY A 26 9.55 28.39 -10.53
CA GLY A 26 9.81 29.39 -11.58
C GLY A 26 9.44 28.93 -12.99
N ILE A 27 8.85 27.74 -13.14
CA ILE A 27 8.32 27.23 -14.41
C ILE A 27 6.84 27.61 -14.50
N SER A 28 6.35 27.91 -15.72
CA SER A 28 4.92 28.17 -15.93
C SER A 28 4.12 26.86 -15.88
N ARG A 29 2.86 26.92 -15.43
CA ARG A 29 2.06 25.71 -15.16
C ARG A 29 1.77 24.86 -16.41
N ASP A 30 1.70 25.48 -17.57
CA ASP A 30 1.57 24.83 -18.88
C ASP A 30 2.82 24.06 -19.32
N GLU A 31 3.97 24.38 -18.74
CA GLU A 31 5.26 23.72 -18.99
C GLU A 31 5.60 22.67 -17.92
N TYR A 32 4.69 22.41 -16.97
CA TYR A 32 4.94 21.44 -15.91
C TYR A 32 5.14 20.04 -16.50
N PRO A 33 6.16 19.29 -16.04
CA PRO A 33 6.39 17.95 -16.54
C PRO A 33 5.19 17.05 -16.16
N PRO A 34 4.74 16.18 -17.07
CA PRO A 34 3.59 15.32 -16.85
C PRO A 34 3.74 14.45 -15.61
N LEU A 35 2.63 14.26 -14.91
CA LEU A 35 2.53 13.43 -13.71
C LEU A 35 1.54 12.28 -13.92
N ARG A 36 1.85 11.13 -13.33
CA ARG A 36 0.91 10.00 -13.23
C ARG A 36 0.91 9.35 -11.85
N CYS A 37 -0.19 8.68 -11.54
CA CYS A 37 -0.35 7.92 -10.32
C CYS A 37 0.55 6.68 -10.33
N ILE A 38 1.33 6.48 -9.26
CA ILE A 38 2.21 5.31 -9.07
C ILE A 38 1.44 3.97 -9.05
N SER A 39 0.14 4.03 -8.77
CA SER A 39 -0.70 2.84 -8.61
C SER A 39 -1.48 2.47 -9.88
N CYS A 40 -2.05 3.43 -10.60
CA CYS A 40 -2.94 3.16 -11.74
C CYS A 40 -2.45 3.76 -13.06
N GLU A 41 -1.31 4.45 -13.04
CA GLU A 41 -0.65 5.08 -14.20
C GLU A 41 -1.51 6.13 -14.93
N LYS A 42 -2.65 6.52 -14.35
CA LYS A 42 -3.49 7.60 -14.86
C LYS A 42 -2.92 8.97 -14.52
N PRO A 43 -3.20 10.00 -15.33
CA PRO A 43 -2.76 11.37 -15.06
C PRO A 43 -3.21 11.87 -13.69
N VAL A 44 -2.31 12.59 -13.02
CA VAL A 44 -2.55 13.27 -11.75
C VAL A 44 -2.04 14.70 -11.84
N HIS A 45 -2.42 15.55 -10.90
CA HIS A 45 -1.93 16.92 -10.80
C HIS A 45 -1.47 17.23 -9.38
N ASP A 46 -0.61 18.22 -9.24
CA ASP A 46 -0.28 18.88 -7.97
C ASP A 46 -1.50 19.66 -7.48
N SER A 47 -1.89 19.43 -6.23
CA SER A 47 -2.99 20.12 -5.55
C SER A 47 -2.42 20.82 -4.31
N GLY A 48 -2.71 22.12 -4.18
CA GLY A 48 -2.25 22.93 -3.05
C GLY A 48 -0.79 23.38 -3.13
N LEU A 49 -0.10 23.16 -4.25
CA LEU A 49 1.29 23.56 -4.43
C LEU A 49 1.44 25.07 -4.72
N VAL A 50 0.57 25.62 -5.58
CA VAL A 50 0.64 27.02 -6.03
C VAL A 50 -0.20 27.95 -5.16
N THR A 51 -1.21 27.43 -4.46
CA THR A 51 -2.06 28.22 -3.56
C THR A 51 -1.64 27.94 -2.12
N PRO A 52 -0.87 28.84 -1.47
CA PRO A 52 -0.48 28.67 -0.08
C PRO A 52 -1.75 28.69 0.77
N ASN A 53 -2.08 27.55 1.36
CA ASN A 53 -3.15 27.44 2.32
C ASN A 53 -2.58 26.72 3.56
N PRO A 54 -2.51 27.39 4.73
CA PRO A 54 -1.99 26.77 5.95
C PRO A 54 -2.82 25.55 6.39
N ASP A 55 -4.09 25.46 5.99
CA ASP A 55 -4.98 24.34 6.30
C ASP A 55 -4.84 23.17 5.30
N TYR A 56 -4.01 23.30 4.27
CA TYR A 56 -3.92 22.31 3.20
C TYR A 56 -2.48 21.90 2.88
N SER A 57 -2.13 20.67 3.22
CA SER A 57 -0.84 20.08 2.82
C SER A 57 -0.84 19.75 1.32
N PRO A 58 0.18 20.21 0.55
CA PRO A 58 0.31 19.87 -0.86
C PRO A 58 0.29 18.35 -1.10
N ARG A 59 -0.38 17.93 -2.19
CA ARG A 59 -0.50 16.51 -2.53
C ARG A 59 -0.76 16.31 -4.02
N PHE A 60 -0.45 15.12 -4.52
CA PHE A 60 -0.94 14.69 -5.83
C PHE A 60 -2.36 14.16 -5.74
N SER A 61 -3.18 14.53 -6.72
CA SER A 61 -4.59 14.15 -6.83
C SER A 61 -4.94 13.73 -8.26
N HIS A 62 -5.85 12.77 -8.40
CA HIS A 62 -6.37 12.40 -9.71
C HIS A 62 -7.24 13.53 -10.27
N SER A 63 -7.05 13.87 -11.54
CA SER A 63 -7.83 14.92 -12.21
C SER A 63 -9.29 14.52 -12.44
N ALA A 64 -9.53 13.23 -12.65
CA ALA A 64 -10.86 12.64 -12.72
C ALA A 64 -10.94 11.40 -11.84
N SER A 65 -12.12 11.13 -11.29
CA SER A 65 -12.35 9.84 -10.63
C SER A 65 -12.38 8.72 -11.68
N PRO A 66 -11.72 7.58 -11.44
CA PRO A 66 -11.87 6.43 -12.32
C PRO A 66 -13.32 5.94 -12.31
N GLU A 67 -13.79 5.41 -13.45
CA GLU A 67 -15.14 4.82 -13.57
C GLU A 67 -15.33 3.70 -12.55
N ASN A 68 -14.36 2.79 -12.47
CA ASN A 68 -14.26 1.80 -11.40
C ASN A 68 -13.43 2.37 -10.24
N LYS A 69 -14.12 2.68 -9.14
CA LYS A 69 -13.52 3.29 -7.93
C LYS A 69 -12.41 2.42 -7.29
N GLU A 70 -12.43 1.11 -7.51
CA GLU A 70 -11.47 0.16 -6.92
C GLU A 70 -10.30 -0.19 -7.84
N PHE A 71 -10.30 0.34 -9.07
CA PHE A 71 -9.20 0.21 -10.00
C PHE A 71 -7.90 0.81 -9.44
N CYS A 72 -8.01 1.91 -8.69
CA CYS A 72 -6.87 2.57 -8.05
C CYS A 72 -7.02 2.58 -6.52
N PRO A 73 -6.14 1.89 -5.76
CA PRO A 73 -6.10 1.99 -4.31
C PRO A 73 -5.98 3.44 -3.80
N LEU A 74 -5.22 4.29 -4.50
CA LEU A 74 -5.01 5.69 -4.12
C LEU A 74 -6.16 6.63 -4.53
N SER A 75 -7.23 6.09 -5.11
CA SER A 75 -8.44 6.86 -5.39
C SER A 75 -9.11 7.29 -4.09
N ALA A 76 -9.54 8.55 -4.00
CA ALA A 76 -10.34 9.04 -2.87
C ALA A 76 -11.67 8.27 -2.69
N ARG A 77 -12.12 7.56 -3.73
CA ARG A 77 -13.35 6.78 -3.71
C ARG A 77 -13.15 5.29 -3.38
N SER A 78 -11.91 4.84 -3.15
CA SER A 78 -11.65 3.44 -2.82
C SER A 78 -12.16 3.09 -1.42
N GLN A 79 -12.83 1.95 -1.30
CA GLN A 79 -13.39 1.43 -0.05
C GLN A 79 -12.35 0.70 0.81
N ARG A 80 -11.14 0.48 0.28
CA ARG A 80 -10.04 -0.27 0.94
C ARG A 80 -9.74 0.23 2.35
N PHE A 81 -9.78 1.54 2.51
CA PHE A 81 -9.30 2.23 3.71
C PHE A 81 -10.43 2.72 4.62
N SER A 82 -11.68 2.35 4.35
CA SER A 82 -12.84 2.80 5.14
C SER A 82 -12.72 2.47 6.65
N GLY A 83 -12.06 1.35 6.99
CA GLY A 83 -11.75 0.98 8.37
C GLY A 83 -10.76 1.90 9.11
N PHE A 84 -10.05 2.79 8.42
CA PHE A 84 -9.14 3.77 9.05
C PHE A 84 -9.80 5.07 9.48
N SER A 85 -11.08 5.29 9.17
CA SER A 85 -11.82 6.49 9.55
C SER A 85 -11.72 6.76 11.06
N GLY A 86 -11.41 8.01 11.43
CA GLY A 86 -11.26 8.45 12.82
C GLY A 86 -9.92 8.13 13.49
N ASN A 87 -8.94 7.61 12.75
CA ASN A 87 -7.59 7.41 13.26
C ASN A 87 -6.62 8.44 12.65
N GLU A 88 -5.93 9.19 13.50
CA GLU A 88 -4.97 10.20 13.06
C GLU A 88 -3.61 9.59 12.70
N ARG A 89 -2.98 10.20 11.69
CA ARG A 89 -1.56 10.00 11.36
C ARG A 89 -0.71 10.86 12.28
N SER A 90 -0.64 10.47 13.54
CA SER A 90 -0.09 11.31 14.61
C SER A 90 1.38 11.06 14.94
N ALA A 91 2.04 10.08 14.31
CA ALA A 91 3.48 9.92 14.50
C ALA A 91 4.25 11.07 13.84
N SER A 92 5.27 11.57 14.52
CA SER A 92 6.16 12.61 13.99
C SER A 92 6.90 12.12 12.75
N ALA A 93 7.46 13.05 11.97
CA ALA A 93 8.24 12.72 10.79
C ALA A 93 9.45 11.84 11.15
N GLU A 94 10.13 12.11 12.26
CA GLU A 94 11.30 11.32 12.69
C GLU A 94 10.90 9.88 13.03
N ILE A 95 9.79 9.68 13.74
CA ILE A 95 9.27 8.35 14.08
C ILE A 95 8.87 7.61 12.80
N ALA A 96 8.17 8.27 11.89
CA ALA A 96 7.75 7.68 10.62
C ALA A 96 8.96 7.25 9.76
N VAL A 97 9.99 8.09 9.67
CA VAL A 97 11.24 7.78 8.96
C VAL A 97 11.98 6.62 9.60
N SER A 98 12.15 6.64 10.93
CA SER A 98 12.81 5.56 11.67
C SER A 98 12.10 4.21 11.45
N ARG A 99 10.78 4.19 11.59
CA ARG A 99 9.94 3.01 11.37
C ARG A 99 10.04 2.50 9.94
N ARG A 100 9.96 3.39 8.95
CA ARG A 100 10.14 3.04 7.54
C ARG A 100 11.51 2.39 7.33
N ASN A 101 12.58 3.00 7.82
CA ASN A 101 13.95 2.49 7.64
C ASN A 101 14.17 1.14 8.33
N GLN A 102 13.59 0.93 9.51
CA GLN A 102 13.60 -0.37 10.15
C GLN A 102 12.87 -1.42 9.31
N PHE A 103 11.69 -1.10 8.77
CA PHE A 103 10.95 -2.01 7.91
C PHE A 103 11.68 -2.31 6.60
N MET A 104 12.37 -1.32 6.01
CA MET A 104 13.13 -1.46 4.76
C MET A 104 14.42 -2.27 4.90
N GLN A 105 14.83 -2.66 6.11
CA GLN A 105 15.91 -3.63 6.29
C GLN A 105 15.56 -4.95 5.60
N PHE A 106 16.53 -5.56 4.92
CA PHE A 106 16.32 -6.76 4.10
C PHE A 106 15.59 -7.87 4.87
N ASP A 107 15.97 -8.09 6.14
CA ASP A 107 15.38 -9.14 6.98
C ASP A 107 13.90 -8.94 7.27
N ASN A 108 13.48 -7.69 7.44
CA ASN A 108 12.09 -7.34 7.68
C ASN A 108 11.30 -7.38 6.36
N LEU A 109 11.90 -6.92 5.27
CA LEU A 109 11.30 -6.96 3.93
C LEU A 109 11.00 -8.38 3.47
N TYR A 110 11.94 -9.32 3.56
CA TYR A 110 11.68 -10.67 3.06
C TYR A 110 10.64 -11.41 3.91
N ARG A 111 10.59 -11.17 5.22
CA ARG A 111 9.55 -11.73 6.11
C ARG A 111 8.18 -11.18 5.76
N ALA A 112 8.07 -9.87 5.54
CA ALA A 112 6.83 -9.24 5.09
C ALA A 112 6.39 -9.75 3.71
N TRP A 113 7.34 -9.94 2.79
CA TRP A 113 7.08 -10.53 1.49
C TRP A 113 6.56 -11.95 1.59
N ALA A 114 7.20 -12.80 2.42
CA ALA A 114 6.76 -14.18 2.65
C ALA A 114 5.33 -14.23 3.20
N VAL A 115 4.99 -13.35 4.15
CA VAL A 115 3.63 -13.23 4.67
C VAL A 115 2.65 -12.85 3.55
N CYS A 116 2.93 -11.79 2.80
CA CYS A 116 2.03 -11.34 1.72
C CYS A 116 1.86 -12.42 0.64
N ARG A 117 2.94 -13.15 0.33
CA ARG A 117 2.94 -14.28 -0.60
C ARG A 117 2.05 -15.42 -0.07
N ALA A 118 2.16 -15.79 1.19
CA ALA A 118 1.29 -16.81 1.80
C ALA A 118 -0.19 -16.39 1.77
N LEU A 119 -0.51 -15.15 2.14
CA LEU A 119 -1.88 -14.61 2.11
C LEU A 119 -2.50 -14.57 0.69
N ARG A 120 -1.66 -14.55 -0.35
CA ARG A 120 -2.06 -14.62 -1.76
C ARG A 120 -2.33 -16.03 -2.28
N GLY A 121 -2.08 -17.06 -1.47
CA GLY A 121 -2.19 -18.47 -1.87
C GLY A 121 -0.85 -19.17 -2.09
N GLY A 122 0.25 -18.60 -1.58
CA GLY A 122 1.55 -19.28 -1.48
C GLY A 122 2.46 -19.10 -2.70
N GLU A 123 3.20 -20.15 -3.03
CA GLU A 123 4.27 -20.11 -4.02
C GLU A 123 3.82 -19.63 -5.41
N GLY A 124 4.62 -18.72 -6.00
CA GLY A 124 4.35 -18.13 -7.31
C GLY A 124 3.18 -17.14 -7.36
N LYS A 125 2.50 -16.84 -6.24
CA LYS A 125 1.32 -15.94 -6.23
C LYS A 125 1.63 -14.46 -5.98
N LEU A 126 2.87 -14.15 -5.58
CA LEU A 126 3.38 -12.79 -5.42
C LEU A 126 4.88 -12.72 -5.70
N ASP A 127 5.27 -12.12 -6.81
CA ASP A 127 6.67 -11.90 -7.17
C ASP A 127 7.26 -10.66 -6.45
N GLN A 128 8.60 -10.52 -6.50
CA GLN A 128 9.32 -9.42 -5.85
C GLN A 128 8.92 -8.04 -6.39
N LYS A 129 8.66 -7.90 -7.69
CA LYS A 129 8.30 -6.60 -8.31
C LYS A 129 6.91 -6.17 -7.89
N SER A 130 5.95 -7.09 -7.88
CA SER A 130 4.58 -6.84 -7.42
C SER A 130 4.55 -6.48 -5.93
N PHE A 131 5.36 -7.15 -5.09
CA PHE A 131 5.49 -6.76 -3.69
C PHE A 131 6.12 -5.36 -3.50
N ILE A 132 7.18 -5.04 -4.25
CA ILE A 132 7.80 -3.70 -4.22
C ILE A 132 6.80 -2.64 -4.67
N ARG A 133 5.96 -2.92 -5.67
CA ARG A 133 4.86 -2.02 -6.07
C ARG A 133 3.90 -1.75 -4.91
N MET A 134 3.47 -2.78 -4.17
CA MET A 134 2.64 -2.61 -2.97
C MET A 134 3.32 -1.70 -1.94
N LEU A 135 4.64 -1.85 -1.72
CA LEU A 135 5.41 -1.00 -0.82
C LEU A 135 5.48 0.46 -1.28
N ARG A 136 5.76 0.70 -2.56
CA ARG A 136 5.80 2.06 -3.13
C ARG A 136 4.44 2.75 -2.99
N ILE A 137 3.35 2.03 -3.20
CA ILE A 137 1.98 2.53 -2.99
C ILE A 137 1.75 2.84 -1.50
N ALA A 138 2.15 1.95 -0.59
CA ALA A 138 2.04 2.19 0.85
C ALA A 138 2.84 3.42 1.33
N ASP A 139 4.05 3.59 0.77
CA ASP A 139 4.92 4.74 1.03
C ASP A 139 4.26 6.04 0.55
N SER A 140 3.68 6.03 -0.66
CA SER A 140 2.91 7.15 -1.22
C SER A 140 1.63 7.49 -0.43
N PHE A 141 1.11 6.47 0.27
CA PHE A 141 -0.04 6.62 1.14
C PHE A 141 0.40 7.19 2.49
N GLY A 142 1.65 7.02 2.91
CA GLY A 142 2.17 7.51 4.20
C GLY A 142 1.83 6.60 5.37
N ILE A 143 1.85 5.27 5.18
CA ILE A 143 1.47 4.32 6.24
C ILE A 143 2.35 4.40 7.50
N TRP A 144 3.55 4.97 7.37
CA TRP A 144 4.51 5.05 8.46
C TRP A 144 4.08 5.99 9.59
N HIS A 145 3.17 6.94 9.30
CA HIS A 145 2.66 7.88 10.29
C HIS A 145 1.53 7.31 11.18
N TYR A 146 1.07 6.08 10.95
CA TYR A 146 0.04 5.43 11.77
C TYR A 146 0.63 4.93 13.10
N SER A 147 0.67 5.82 14.10
CA SER A 147 1.25 5.58 15.44
C SER A 147 0.65 4.39 16.20
N TYR A 148 -0.65 4.13 16.03
CA TYR A 148 -1.36 3.03 16.70
C TYR A 148 -1.14 1.66 16.03
N MET A 149 -0.60 1.64 14.82
CA MET A 149 -0.43 0.41 14.06
C MET A 149 0.86 -0.29 14.48
N PRO A 150 0.81 -1.55 14.93
CA PRO A 150 2.01 -2.29 15.25
C PRO A 150 2.74 -2.76 13.99
N ASP A 151 4.06 -3.00 14.09
CA ASP A 151 4.88 -3.36 12.92
C ASP A 151 4.51 -4.71 12.30
N TRP A 152 4.10 -5.68 13.12
CA TRP A 152 3.58 -6.95 12.61
C TRP A 152 2.33 -6.78 11.74
N GLY A 153 1.61 -5.65 11.87
CA GLY A 153 0.43 -5.35 11.07
C GLY A 153 0.74 -4.80 9.67
N ILE A 154 1.98 -4.39 9.40
CA ILE A 154 2.37 -3.80 8.12
C ILE A 154 2.15 -4.76 6.94
N PRO A 155 2.55 -6.05 6.99
CA PRO A 155 2.24 -6.98 5.90
C PRO A 155 0.75 -7.08 5.57
N LEU A 156 -0.13 -7.06 6.58
CA LEU A 156 -1.57 -7.05 6.35
C LEU A 156 -2.02 -5.75 5.67
N MET A 157 -1.44 -4.60 6.05
CA MET A 157 -1.69 -3.34 5.36
C MET A 157 -1.32 -3.36 3.89
N LEU A 158 -0.20 -3.99 3.56
CA LEU A 158 0.27 -4.07 2.17
C LEU A 158 -0.75 -4.79 1.29
N MET A 159 -1.51 -5.73 1.83
CA MET A 159 -2.60 -6.41 1.10
C MET A 159 -3.71 -5.46 0.62
N LEU A 160 -3.84 -4.27 1.20
CA LEU A 160 -4.77 -3.24 0.73
C LEU A 160 -4.23 -2.47 -0.48
N MET A 161 -2.93 -2.53 -0.77
CA MET A 161 -2.24 -1.60 -1.68
C MET A 161 -2.33 -1.98 -3.15
N ASP A 162 -2.93 -3.12 -3.49
CA ASP A 162 -3.00 -3.55 -4.89
C ASP A 162 -4.28 -4.33 -5.26
N ASN A 163 -4.50 -4.45 -6.56
CA ASN A 163 -5.43 -5.40 -7.14
C ASN A 163 -4.76 -6.75 -7.34
N HIS A 164 -5.43 -7.76 -6.85
CA HIS A 164 -4.92 -9.10 -6.65
C HIS A 164 -5.51 -10.02 -7.72
N PRO A 165 -4.73 -10.56 -8.66
CA PRO A 165 -5.28 -11.52 -9.62
C PRO A 165 -5.67 -12.80 -8.90
N THR A 166 -6.82 -13.38 -9.28
CA THR A 166 -7.22 -14.72 -8.82
C THR A 166 -6.20 -15.75 -9.30
N PRO A 167 -6.06 -16.91 -8.64
CA PRO A 167 -5.09 -17.92 -9.05
C PRO A 167 -5.24 -18.46 -10.48
N ASN A 168 -6.43 -18.33 -11.08
CA ASN A 168 -6.71 -18.67 -12.48
C ASN A 168 -6.51 -17.51 -13.47
N GLY A 169 -6.14 -16.32 -13.00
CA GLY A 169 -5.88 -15.12 -13.81
C GLY A 169 -7.12 -14.46 -14.44
N LYS A 170 -8.33 -15.01 -14.26
CA LYS A 170 -9.54 -14.56 -14.95
C LYS A 170 -10.23 -13.36 -14.29
N SER A 171 -9.90 -13.06 -13.04
CA SER A 171 -10.54 -12.00 -12.28
C SER A 171 -9.54 -11.34 -11.34
N THR A 172 -9.90 -10.16 -10.85
CA THR A 172 -9.11 -9.44 -9.86
C THR A 172 -9.97 -9.13 -8.64
N PHE A 173 -9.36 -9.23 -7.48
CA PHE A 173 -9.97 -8.89 -6.20
C PHE A 173 -9.11 -7.86 -5.46
N PHE A 174 -9.63 -7.32 -4.37
CA PHE A 174 -8.88 -6.48 -3.45
C PHE A 174 -9.32 -6.77 -2.02
N TYR A 175 -8.51 -6.35 -1.05
CA TYR A 175 -8.90 -6.38 0.35
C TYR A 175 -9.39 -5.02 0.82
N SER A 176 -10.48 -5.01 1.58
CA SER A 176 -10.98 -3.84 2.32
C SER A 176 -10.80 -4.07 3.80
N LEU A 177 -10.24 -3.07 4.51
CA LEU A 177 -10.18 -3.10 5.96
C LEU A 177 -11.57 -2.82 6.54
N LYS A 178 -12.09 -3.75 7.31
CA LYS A 178 -13.29 -3.58 8.14
C LYS A 178 -12.91 -3.56 9.60
N LYS A 179 -13.62 -2.71 10.35
CA LYS A 179 -13.59 -2.69 11.81
C LYS A 179 -15.02 -2.65 12.33
N GLU A 180 -15.24 -3.24 13.49
CA GLU A 180 -16.46 -2.95 14.25
C GLU A 180 -16.50 -1.50 14.70
N ARG A 181 -17.71 -0.99 15.00
CA ARG A 181 -17.88 0.39 15.48
C ARG A 181 -17.06 0.57 16.75
N VAL A 182 -16.28 1.65 16.77
CA VAL A 182 -15.48 2.04 17.93
C VAL A 182 -16.41 2.21 19.14
N ARG A 183 -16.22 1.39 20.17
CA ARG A 183 -16.84 1.61 21.48
C ARG A 183 -15.91 2.49 22.31
N LYS A 184 -16.47 3.42 23.08
CA LYS A 184 -15.70 4.36 23.92
C LYS A 184 -14.76 3.56 24.84
N GLY A 185 -13.46 3.88 24.81
CA GLY A 185 -12.44 3.25 25.67
C GLY A 185 -11.77 1.98 25.13
N ILE A 186 -12.18 1.44 23.97
CA ILE A 186 -11.51 0.28 23.36
C ILE A 186 -10.38 0.76 22.44
N LYS A 187 -9.15 0.27 22.65
CA LYS A 187 -8.03 0.58 21.75
C LYS A 187 -8.27 -0.03 20.38
N TRP A 188 -7.75 0.60 19.33
CA TRP A 188 -7.93 0.12 17.95
C TRP A 188 -7.49 -1.34 17.75
N GLN A 189 -6.45 -1.76 18.46
CA GLN A 189 -5.89 -3.12 18.43
C GLN A 189 -6.84 -4.17 19.03
N ASP A 190 -7.73 -3.74 19.92
CA ASP A 190 -8.71 -4.59 20.60
C ASP A 190 -10.07 -4.61 19.86
N LEU A 191 -10.19 -3.84 18.77
CA LEU A 191 -11.35 -3.93 17.89
C LEU A 191 -11.23 -5.17 17.01
N ASN A 192 -12.38 -5.74 16.65
CA ASN A 192 -12.44 -6.79 15.64
C ASN A 192 -12.15 -6.19 14.25
N VAL A 193 -10.85 -6.05 13.95
CA VAL A 193 -10.33 -5.56 12.69
C VAL A 193 -10.00 -6.75 11.79
N ARG A 194 -10.42 -6.68 10.53
CA ARG A 194 -10.20 -7.74 9.55
C ARG A 194 -10.12 -7.18 8.14
N LEU A 195 -9.46 -7.91 7.26
CA LEU A 195 -9.49 -7.67 5.82
C LEU A 195 -10.55 -8.57 5.22
N GLU A 196 -11.43 -8.01 4.38
CA GLU A 196 -12.41 -8.76 3.60
C GLU A 196 -12.04 -8.68 2.12
N ALA A 197 -12.15 -9.79 1.38
CA ALA A 197 -11.92 -9.81 -0.05
C ALA A 197 -13.16 -9.33 -0.83
N HIS A 198 -12.94 -8.48 -1.83
CA HIS A 198 -13.97 -7.90 -2.70
C HIS A 198 -13.56 -8.01 -4.16
N TRP A 199 -14.52 -8.18 -5.07
CA TRP A 199 -14.24 -8.13 -6.50
C TRP A 199 -13.92 -6.71 -6.95
N VAL A 200 -12.86 -6.54 -7.73
CA VAL A 200 -12.56 -5.22 -8.34
C VAL A 200 -13.71 -4.80 -9.24
N ASN A 201 -14.27 -5.74 -10.00
CA ASN A 201 -15.49 -5.48 -10.76
C ASN A 201 -16.70 -5.42 -9.80
N GLY A 202 -17.25 -4.22 -9.62
CA GLY A 202 -18.45 -3.98 -8.82
C GLY A 202 -18.22 -3.73 -7.32
N GLY A 203 -17.06 -4.07 -6.75
CA GLY A 203 -16.76 -3.82 -5.33
C GLY A 203 -17.46 -4.74 -4.33
N ASN A 204 -18.20 -5.74 -4.81
CA ASN A 204 -18.97 -6.65 -3.97
C ASN A 204 -18.05 -7.59 -3.19
N ARG A 205 -18.41 -7.88 -1.93
CA ARG A 205 -17.68 -8.85 -1.10
C ARG A 205 -17.74 -10.24 -1.74
N ILE A 206 -16.60 -10.93 -1.74
CA ILE A 206 -16.52 -12.30 -2.21
C ILE A 206 -17.07 -13.22 -1.14
N VAL A 207 -18.13 -13.96 -1.47
CA VAL A 207 -18.76 -14.92 -0.57
C VAL A 207 -18.20 -16.33 -0.78
N PRO A 208 -18.06 -17.13 0.29
CA PRO A 208 -17.69 -18.54 0.16
C PRO A 208 -18.69 -19.28 -0.74
N ASN A 209 -18.18 -20.12 -1.63
CA ASN A 209 -18.99 -21.09 -2.34
C ASN A 209 -19.06 -22.38 -1.51
N LYS A 210 -20.26 -22.92 -1.30
CA LYS A 210 -20.48 -24.16 -0.53
C LYS A 210 -19.80 -25.37 -1.17
N ASP A 211 -19.66 -25.36 -2.49
CA ASP A 211 -19.17 -26.51 -3.26
C ASP A 211 -17.66 -26.44 -3.55
N LYS A 212 -17.01 -25.31 -3.24
CA LYS A 212 -15.60 -25.09 -3.55
C LYS A 212 -14.92 -24.14 -2.60
N ASN A 213 -13.86 -24.63 -1.95
CA ASN A 213 -12.98 -23.80 -1.13
C ASN A 213 -12.34 -22.69 -1.96
N ALA A 214 -12.27 -21.49 -1.39
CA ALA A 214 -11.56 -20.39 -2.00
C ALA A 214 -10.05 -20.70 -2.06
N SER A 215 -9.42 -20.30 -3.15
CA SER A 215 -7.98 -20.50 -3.39
C SER A 215 -7.10 -19.42 -2.74
N PHE A 216 -7.73 -18.51 -2.00
CA PHE A 216 -7.13 -17.44 -1.21
C PHE A 216 -8.07 -17.10 -0.05
N LEU A 217 -7.56 -16.40 0.96
CA LEU A 217 -8.33 -16.09 2.16
C LEU A 217 -9.39 -15.02 1.87
N LEU A 218 -10.66 -15.33 2.08
CA LEU A 218 -11.75 -14.35 1.88
C LEU A 218 -11.87 -13.37 3.05
N THR A 219 -11.37 -13.74 4.21
CA THR A 219 -11.33 -12.91 5.41
C THR A 219 -10.05 -13.19 6.17
N ILE A 220 -9.31 -12.14 6.54
CA ILE A 220 -8.05 -12.24 7.27
C ILE A 220 -8.19 -11.41 8.56
N PRO A 221 -8.14 -12.02 9.75
CA PRO A 221 -8.08 -11.28 11.01
C PRO A 221 -6.85 -10.37 11.04
N PHE A 222 -6.99 -9.13 11.50
CA PHE A 222 -5.87 -8.24 11.74
C PHE A 222 -5.23 -8.56 13.09
N ALA A 223 -4.55 -9.70 13.17
CA ALA A 223 -4.02 -10.24 14.41
C ALA A 223 -2.58 -10.75 14.24
N LYS A 224 -1.76 -10.59 15.29
CA LYS A 224 -0.37 -11.08 15.31
C LYS A 224 -0.29 -12.59 15.11
N SER A 225 -1.25 -13.34 15.65
CA SER A 225 -1.32 -14.80 15.50
C SER A 225 -1.35 -15.26 14.04
N VAL A 226 -2.01 -14.50 13.15
CA VAL A 226 -2.02 -14.80 11.70
C VAL A 226 -0.60 -14.72 11.12
N ILE A 227 0.17 -13.71 11.52
CA ILE A 227 1.55 -13.51 11.07
C ILE A 227 2.45 -14.61 11.62
N ASP A 228 2.36 -14.88 12.91
CA ASP A 228 3.16 -15.88 13.60
C ASP A 228 2.90 -17.28 13.02
N GLU A 229 1.62 -17.61 12.77
CA GLU A 229 1.23 -18.88 12.16
C GLU A 229 1.84 -19.05 10.77
N ILE A 230 1.75 -18.03 9.91
CA ILE A 230 2.36 -18.07 8.58
C ILE A 230 3.87 -18.26 8.67
N LEU A 231 4.55 -17.43 9.46
CA LEU A 231 6.01 -17.48 9.58
C LEU A 231 6.51 -18.78 10.20
N SER A 232 5.72 -19.41 11.08
CA SER A 232 6.06 -20.71 11.68
C SER A 232 6.02 -21.88 10.70
N LYS A 233 5.21 -21.77 9.63
CA LYS A 233 5.03 -22.81 8.60
C LYS A 233 5.93 -22.62 7.38
N GLU A 234 6.41 -21.40 7.15
CA GLU A 234 7.29 -21.07 6.03
C GLU A 234 8.75 -21.43 6.33
N ASN A 235 9.37 -22.24 5.47
CA ASN A 235 10.81 -22.44 5.51
C ASN A 235 11.50 -21.24 4.84
N LEU A 236 12.02 -20.31 5.65
CA LEU A 236 12.68 -19.09 5.16
C LEU A 236 14.21 -19.24 4.98
N SER A 237 14.78 -20.43 5.17
CA SER A 237 16.24 -20.66 5.05
C SER A 237 16.81 -20.32 3.67
N TRP A 238 16.00 -20.40 2.62
CA TRP A 238 16.38 -20.05 1.27
C TRP A 238 16.29 -18.54 0.99
N CYS A 239 15.63 -17.75 1.85
CA CYS A 239 15.50 -16.30 1.68
C CYS A 239 16.83 -15.62 1.99
N SER A 240 17.55 -15.24 0.95
CA SER A 240 18.86 -14.61 1.05
C SER A 240 18.98 -13.47 0.04
N LYS A 241 20.01 -12.64 0.21
CA LYS A 241 20.33 -11.54 -0.71
C LYS A 241 20.52 -12.01 -2.16
N ASN A 242 20.98 -13.25 -2.35
CA ASN A 242 21.25 -13.84 -3.66
C ASN A 242 19.99 -14.43 -4.31
N THR A 243 19.08 -15.00 -3.51
CA THR A 243 17.82 -15.58 -4.02
C THR A 243 16.72 -14.53 -4.18
N LEU A 244 16.80 -13.42 -3.44
CA LEU A 244 15.90 -12.27 -3.52
C LEU A 244 16.64 -10.99 -3.95
N PRO A 245 17.30 -10.97 -5.12
CA PRO A 245 18.20 -9.88 -5.51
C PRO A 245 17.45 -8.56 -5.76
N ILE A 246 16.21 -8.62 -6.27
CA ILE A 246 15.41 -7.43 -6.53
C ILE A 246 15.01 -6.78 -5.20
N LEU A 247 14.59 -7.60 -4.22
CA LEU A 247 14.22 -7.11 -2.90
C LEU A 247 15.43 -6.57 -2.13
N HIS A 248 16.58 -7.22 -2.24
CA HIS A 248 17.82 -6.74 -1.65
C HIS A 248 18.27 -5.41 -2.26
N ALA A 249 18.27 -5.28 -3.59
CA ALA A 249 18.58 -4.03 -4.26
C ALA A 249 17.62 -2.90 -3.87
N PHE A 250 16.32 -3.21 -3.72
CA PHE A 250 15.33 -2.26 -3.24
C PHE A 250 15.59 -1.81 -1.79
N SER A 251 15.93 -2.75 -0.90
CA SER A 251 16.31 -2.46 0.49
C SER A 251 17.43 -1.44 0.58
N ILE A 252 18.53 -1.66 -0.17
CA ILE A 252 19.67 -0.73 -0.19
C ILE A 252 19.23 0.66 -0.65
N ARG A 253 18.55 0.74 -1.80
CA ARG A 253 18.10 2.01 -2.39
C ARG A 253 17.17 2.79 -1.45
N ALA A 254 16.24 2.09 -0.81
CA ALA A 254 15.24 2.69 0.08
C ALA A 254 15.84 3.25 1.38
N LEU A 255 17.03 2.75 1.78
CA LEU A 255 17.76 3.22 2.96
C LEU A 255 18.72 4.37 2.64
N THR A 256 19.05 4.58 1.37
CA THR A 256 19.91 5.68 0.89
C THR A 256 19.13 6.88 0.35
N SER A 257 17.80 6.75 0.20
CA SER A 257 16.87 7.78 -0.29
C SER A 257 16.25 8.57 0.84
#